data_AF-A0A7S3XRM0-F1
#
_entry.id   AF-A0A7S3XRM0-F1
#
_cell.length_a   1.000
_cell.length_b   1.000
_cell.length_c   1.000
_cell.angle_alpha   90.00
_cell.angle_beta   90.00
_cell.angle_gamma   90.00
#
_symmetry.space_group_name_H-M   'P 1'
#
loop_
_entity.id
_entity.type
_entity.pdbx_description
1 polymer ?
#
loop_
_entity_poly.entity_id
_entity_poly.type
_entity_poly.pdbx_seq_one_letter_code
_entity_poly.pdbx_strand_id
1 'polypeptide(L)'
;PPQAAAAAAAVDRYEAYVEAVAGPAVARLARAAPDEACRRQLNHRVLGKTRARAPAARLAALKTLEKCFNLVGEDYLALLPESLSYLSELLEDADPTVEAHCRSVLRDLENLSGEDIESYLS
;
A
#
# COMPACT_ATOMS: atom_id res chain seq x y z
N PRO A 1 -29.37 10.12 4.86
CA PRO A 1 -29.62 11.54 4.46
C PRO A 1 -28.71 11.89 3.26
N PRO A 2 -29.06 12.89 2.43
CA PRO A 2 -28.34 13.23 1.19
C PRO A 2 -26.84 13.52 1.36
N GLN A 3 -26.43 14.02 2.53
CA GLN A 3 -25.03 14.29 2.86
C GLN A 3 -24.17 13.01 2.98
N ALA A 4 -24.75 11.89 3.44
CA ALA A 4 -24.05 10.60 3.54
C ALA A 4 -23.78 9.99 2.15
N ALA A 5 -24.73 10.14 1.22
CA ALA A 5 -24.58 9.66 -0.16
C ALA A 5 -23.50 10.46 -0.92
N ALA A 6 -23.44 11.78 -0.72
CA ALA A 6 -22.41 12.62 -1.31
C ALA A 6 -20.99 12.27 -0.80
N ALA A 7 -20.87 11.94 0.48
CA ALA A 7 -19.62 11.49 1.09
C ALA A 7 -19.15 10.15 0.52
N ALA A 8 -20.05 9.16 0.40
CA ALA A 8 -19.74 7.87 -0.23
C ALA A 8 -19.24 8.04 -1.67
N ALA A 9 -19.96 8.83 -2.49
CA ALA A 9 -19.54 9.10 -3.86
C ALA A 9 -18.18 9.84 -3.96
N ALA A 10 -17.81 10.61 -2.94
CA ALA A 10 -16.48 11.24 -2.89
C ALA A 10 -15.37 10.23 -2.57
N VAL A 11 -15.65 9.26 -1.69
CA VAL A 11 -14.73 8.15 -1.40
C VAL A 11 -14.54 7.29 -2.65
N ASP A 12 -15.62 6.93 -3.35
CA ASP A 12 -15.54 6.15 -4.59
C ASP A 12 -14.67 6.84 -5.65
N ARG A 13 -14.86 8.16 -5.83
CA ARG A 13 -14.02 8.95 -6.75
C ARG A 13 -12.56 9.00 -6.31
N TYR A 14 -12.31 9.11 -5.01
CA TYR A 14 -10.97 9.13 -4.46
C TYR A 14 -10.26 7.79 -4.71
N GLU A 15 -10.93 6.67 -4.42
CA GLU A 15 -10.37 5.35 -4.67
C GLU A 15 -10.13 5.07 -6.14
N ALA A 16 -11.08 5.44 -7.02
CA ALA A 16 -10.92 5.31 -8.47
C ALA A 16 -9.71 6.13 -8.98
N TYR A 17 -9.53 7.35 -8.46
CA TYR A 17 -8.38 8.19 -8.82
C TYR A 17 -7.05 7.58 -8.35
N VAL A 18 -7.01 7.01 -7.14
CA VAL A 18 -5.81 6.34 -6.63
C VAL A 18 -5.47 5.13 -7.48
N GLU A 19 -6.46 4.33 -7.82
CA GLU A 19 -6.29 3.11 -8.61
C GLU A 19 -5.80 3.42 -10.03
N ALA A 20 -6.41 4.40 -10.70
CA ALA A 20 -6.13 4.69 -12.10
C ALA A 20 -4.93 5.63 -12.30
N VAL A 21 -4.65 6.53 -11.35
CA VAL A 21 -3.71 7.64 -11.55
C VAL A 21 -2.63 7.67 -10.48
N ALA A 22 -2.99 7.93 -9.22
CA ALA A 22 -1.99 8.27 -8.20
C ALA A 22 -1.06 7.09 -7.86
N GLY A 23 -1.64 5.90 -7.61
CA GLY A 23 -0.87 4.69 -7.30
C GLY A 23 0.10 4.31 -8.42
N PRO A 24 -0.38 4.17 -9.68
CA PRO A 24 0.50 3.90 -10.81
C PRO A 24 1.56 4.99 -11.07
N ALA A 25 1.25 6.26 -10.82
CA ALA A 25 2.23 7.34 -10.97
C ALA A 25 3.36 7.24 -9.93
N VAL A 26 3.02 6.96 -8.67
CA VAL A 26 4.00 6.74 -7.60
C VAL A 26 4.87 5.52 -7.86
N ALA A 27 4.27 4.41 -8.31
CA ALA A 27 5.03 3.20 -8.67
C ALA A 27 6.02 3.48 -9.81
N ARG A 28 5.61 4.22 -10.85
CA ARG A 28 6.51 4.61 -11.96
C ARG A 28 7.63 5.54 -11.48
N LEU A 29 7.32 6.45 -10.56
CA LEU A 29 8.34 7.29 -9.92
C LEU A 29 9.35 6.45 -9.13
N ALA A 30 8.89 5.44 -8.38
CA ALA A 30 9.76 4.50 -7.67
C ALA A 30 10.65 3.70 -8.64
N ARG A 31 10.11 3.26 -9.78
CA ARG A 31 10.90 2.59 -10.83
C ARG A 31 11.94 3.51 -11.46
N ALA A 32 11.62 4.78 -11.64
CA ALA A 32 12.52 5.78 -12.22
C ALA A 32 13.54 6.35 -11.22
N ALA A 33 13.42 6.01 -9.92
CA ALA A 33 14.33 6.50 -8.90
C ALA A 33 15.76 5.99 -9.15
N PRO A 34 16.78 6.85 -9.05
CA PRO A 34 18.15 6.54 -9.49
C PRO A 34 18.86 5.53 -8.60
N ASP A 35 18.49 5.44 -7.33
CA ASP A 35 19.12 4.60 -6.34
C ASP A 35 18.12 4.09 -5.28
N GLU A 36 18.59 3.16 -4.45
CA GLU A 36 17.81 2.60 -3.36
C GLU A 36 17.43 3.67 -2.32
N ALA A 37 18.28 4.66 -2.07
CA ALA A 37 18.00 5.72 -1.10
C ALA A 37 16.77 6.55 -1.50
N CYS A 38 16.60 6.84 -2.78
CA CYS A 38 15.41 7.50 -3.31
C CYS A 38 14.17 6.61 -3.21
N ARG A 39 14.29 5.31 -3.53
CA ARG A 39 13.18 4.35 -3.38
C ARG A 39 12.74 4.21 -1.92
N ARG A 40 13.70 4.10 -1.00
CA ARG A 40 13.47 4.04 0.46
C ARG A 40 12.74 5.28 0.98
N GLN A 41 13.17 6.48 0.56
CA GLN A 41 12.48 7.72 0.92
C GLN A 41 11.03 7.72 0.42
N LEU A 42 10.80 7.33 -0.83
CA LEU A 42 9.44 7.21 -1.38
C LEU A 42 8.62 6.18 -0.60
N ASN A 43 9.20 5.01 -0.31
CA ASN A 43 8.56 3.95 0.47
C ASN A 43 8.08 4.46 1.83
N HIS A 44 8.96 5.13 2.61
CA HIS A 44 8.56 5.70 3.90
C HIS A 44 7.45 6.74 3.81
N ARG A 45 7.39 7.53 2.72
CA ARG A 45 6.29 8.48 2.52
C ARG A 45 4.96 7.78 2.27
N VAL A 46 4.96 6.67 1.52
CA VAL A 46 3.76 5.84 1.30
C VAL A 46 3.37 5.12 2.58
N LEU A 47 4.32 4.45 3.26
CA LEU A 47 4.09 3.79 4.55
C LEU A 47 3.53 4.74 5.60
N GLY A 48 4.03 5.99 5.69
CA GLY A 48 3.46 6.98 6.60
C GLY A 48 1.97 7.28 6.37
N LYS A 49 1.44 7.03 5.16
CA LYS A 49 0.02 7.21 4.85
C LYS A 49 -0.85 6.01 5.26
N THR A 50 -0.25 4.85 5.53
CA THR A 50 -0.98 3.69 6.07
C THR A 50 -1.46 3.92 7.50
N ARG A 51 -0.96 4.96 8.20
CA ARG A 51 -1.44 5.39 9.53
C ARG A 51 -2.39 6.58 9.48
N ALA A 52 -2.96 6.89 8.32
CA ALA A 52 -3.91 7.99 8.18
C ALA A 52 -5.20 7.72 8.98
N ARG A 53 -5.84 8.80 9.47
CA ARG A 53 -7.11 8.70 10.21
C ARG A 53 -8.25 8.11 9.38
N ALA A 54 -8.33 8.48 8.10
CA ALA A 54 -9.37 8.02 7.20
C ALA A 54 -9.02 6.63 6.62
N PRO A 55 -9.91 5.63 6.73
CA PRO A 55 -9.67 4.29 6.16
C PRO A 55 -9.37 4.31 4.66
N ALA A 56 -10.11 5.12 3.89
CA ALA A 56 -9.88 5.29 2.46
C ALA A 56 -8.44 5.73 2.14
N ALA A 57 -7.83 6.59 2.97
CA ALA A 57 -6.45 7.03 2.78
C ALA A 57 -5.43 5.93 3.11
N ARG A 58 -5.72 5.08 4.11
CA ARG A 58 -4.89 3.91 4.43
C ARG A 58 -4.96 2.87 3.31
N LEU A 59 -6.17 2.56 2.84
CA LEU A 59 -6.39 1.66 1.70
C LEU A 59 -5.68 2.18 0.45
N ALA A 60 -5.77 3.48 0.17
CA ALA A 60 -5.06 4.11 -0.96
C ALA A 60 -3.54 3.98 -0.85
N ALA A 61 -2.99 4.14 0.36
CA ALA A 61 -1.56 3.96 0.60
C ALA A 61 -1.14 2.51 0.37
N LEU A 62 -1.91 1.55 0.87
CA LEU A 62 -1.66 0.11 0.69
C LEU A 62 -1.74 -0.31 -0.78
N LYS A 63 -2.77 0.11 -1.53
CA LYS A 63 -2.88 -0.10 -2.99
C LYS A 63 -1.70 0.52 -3.75
N THR A 64 -1.19 1.65 -3.29
CA THR A 64 -0.01 2.29 -3.88
C THR A 64 1.25 1.50 -3.59
N LEU A 65 1.39 0.99 -2.37
CA LEU A 65 2.51 0.15 -1.94
C LEU A 65 2.56 -1.16 -2.75
N GLU A 66 1.44 -1.86 -2.87
CA GLU A 66 1.25 -3.04 -3.71
C GLU A 66 1.72 -2.78 -5.16
N LYS A 67 1.27 -1.67 -5.76
CA LYS A 67 1.69 -1.28 -7.12
C LYS A 67 3.19 -1.02 -7.22
N CYS A 68 3.82 -0.48 -6.17
CA CYS A 68 5.27 -0.30 -6.14
C CYS A 68 5.99 -1.65 -6.14
N PHE A 69 5.59 -2.59 -5.27
CA PHE A 69 6.16 -3.94 -5.24
C PHE A 69 5.99 -4.66 -6.58
N ASN A 70 4.78 -4.64 -7.15
CA ASN A 70 4.49 -5.31 -8.41
C ASN A 70 5.24 -4.69 -9.60
N LEU A 71 5.33 -3.35 -9.66
CA LEU A 71 5.98 -2.69 -10.80
C LEU A 71 7.50 -2.68 -10.69
N VAL A 72 8.06 -2.56 -9.47
CA VAL A 72 9.50 -2.41 -9.24
C VAL A 72 10.18 -3.76 -8.98
N GLY A 73 9.48 -4.72 -8.38
CA GLY A 73 9.95 -6.09 -8.18
C GLY A 73 11.04 -6.19 -7.11
N GLU A 74 12.09 -6.98 -7.39
CA GLU A 74 13.19 -7.30 -6.47
C GLU A 74 13.83 -6.07 -5.82
N ASP A 75 14.06 -4.99 -6.58
CA ASP A 75 14.62 -3.73 -6.07
C ASP A 75 13.76 -3.07 -4.98
N TYR A 76 12.46 -3.35 -4.95
CA TYR A 76 11.53 -2.84 -3.94
C TYR A 76 11.25 -3.86 -2.85
N LEU A 77 11.35 -5.17 -3.15
CA LEU A 77 11.37 -6.23 -2.14
C LEU A 77 12.53 -6.07 -1.15
N ALA A 78 13.66 -5.49 -1.57
CA ALA A 78 14.74 -5.11 -0.65
C ALA A 78 14.28 -4.17 0.50
N LEU A 79 13.17 -3.44 0.31
CA LEU A 79 12.58 -2.53 1.30
C LEU A 79 11.43 -3.19 2.11
N LEU A 80 11.15 -4.47 1.87
CA LEU A 80 10.11 -5.22 2.59
C LEU A 80 10.36 -5.25 4.10
N PRO A 81 11.59 -5.49 4.62
CA PRO A 81 11.81 -5.56 6.08
C PRO A 81 11.35 -4.30 6.82
N GLU A 82 11.52 -3.12 6.22
CA GLU A 82 11.07 -1.84 6.79
C GLU A 82 9.56 -1.66 6.72
N SER A 83 8.91 -2.37 5.80
CA SER A 83 7.47 -2.33 5.57
C SER A 83 6.71 -3.30 6.49
N LEU A 84 7.35 -4.35 7.01
CA LEU A 84 6.72 -5.39 7.83
C LEU A 84 5.95 -4.86 9.04
N SER A 85 6.53 -3.92 9.80
CA SER A 85 5.84 -3.34 10.97
C SER A 85 4.54 -2.62 10.59
N TYR A 86 4.52 -1.93 9.44
CA TYR A 86 3.32 -1.25 8.94
C TYR A 86 2.28 -2.24 8.41
N LEU A 87 2.73 -3.34 7.78
CA LEU A 87 1.84 -4.40 7.30
C LEU A 87 1.20 -5.16 8.47
N SER A 88 1.97 -5.44 9.53
CA SER A 88 1.46 -6.02 10.79
C SER A 88 0.35 -5.14 11.39
N GLU A 89 0.57 -3.82 11.49
CA GLU A 89 -0.47 -2.89 11.96
C GLU A 89 -1.74 -2.90 11.09
N LEU A 90 -1.59 -3.01 9.77
CA LEU A 90 -2.72 -3.04 8.84
C LEU A 90 -3.50 -4.37 8.86
N LEU A 91 -2.87 -5.47 9.28
CA LEU A 91 -3.56 -6.74 9.53
C LEU A 91 -4.51 -6.66 10.72
N GLU A 92 -4.29 -5.72 11.63
CA GLU A 92 -5.14 -5.44 12.79
C GLU A 92 -6.03 -4.20 12.59
N ASP A 93 -6.19 -3.73 11.35
CA ASP A 93 -6.96 -2.52 11.06
C ASP A 93 -8.44 -2.70 11.41
N ALA A 94 -9.04 -1.66 12.01
CA ALA A 94 -10.46 -1.66 12.38
C ALA A 94 -11.40 -1.62 11.17
N ASP A 95 -10.94 -1.19 10.00
CA ASP A 95 -11.69 -1.25 8.76
C ASP A 95 -11.44 -2.58 8.03
N PRO A 96 -12.48 -3.43 7.86
CA PRO A 96 -12.32 -4.77 7.28
C PRO A 96 -11.86 -4.74 5.82
N THR A 97 -12.09 -3.64 5.10
CA THR A 97 -11.63 -3.51 3.70
C THR A 97 -10.12 -3.35 3.65
N VAL A 98 -9.55 -2.59 4.59
CA VAL A 98 -8.11 -2.38 4.71
C VAL A 98 -7.42 -3.68 5.13
N GLU A 99 -7.95 -4.34 6.16
CA GLU A 99 -7.42 -5.60 6.69
C GLU A 99 -7.46 -6.72 5.62
N ALA A 100 -8.60 -6.91 4.96
CA ALA A 100 -8.73 -7.91 3.89
C ALA A 100 -7.79 -7.64 2.71
N HIS A 101 -7.63 -6.37 2.31
CA HIS A 101 -6.70 -6.01 1.26
C HIS A 101 -5.24 -6.22 1.69
N CYS A 102 -4.89 -5.94 2.95
CA CYS A 102 -3.55 -6.19 3.49
C CYS A 102 -3.18 -7.68 3.41
N ARG A 103 -4.10 -8.57 3.75
CA ARG A 103 -3.91 -10.02 3.57
C ARG A 103 -3.70 -10.40 2.11
N SER A 104 -4.36 -9.73 1.17
CA SER A 104 -4.12 -9.98 -0.26
C SER A 104 -2.71 -9.58 -0.66
N VAL A 105 -2.29 -8.38 -0.24
CA VAL A 105 -0.94 -7.87 -0.53
C VAL A 105 0.13 -8.79 0.04
N LEU A 106 -0.04 -9.33 1.25
CA LEU A 106 0.93 -10.28 1.81
C LEU A 106 1.07 -11.54 0.95
N ARG A 107 -0.03 -12.16 0.54
CA ARG A 107 0.01 -13.32 -0.36
C ARG A 107 0.69 -12.99 -1.69
N ASP A 108 0.44 -11.80 -2.24
CA ASP A 108 1.07 -11.37 -3.49
C ASP A 108 2.58 -11.17 -3.30
N LEU A 109 3.00 -10.65 -2.14
CA LEU A 109 4.40 -10.51 -1.79
C LEU A 109 5.08 -11.86 -1.57
N GLU A 110 4.42 -12.84 -0.95
CA GLU A 110 4.94 -14.20 -0.76
C GLU A 110 5.18 -14.88 -2.10
N ASN A 111 4.24 -14.70 -3.03
CA ASN A 111 4.39 -15.19 -4.41
C ASN A 111 5.55 -14.49 -5.13
N LEU A 112 5.80 -13.21 -4.84
CA LEU A 112 6.86 -12.42 -5.46
C LEU A 112 8.25 -12.73 -4.86
N SER A 113 8.34 -12.94 -3.55
CA SER A 113 9.58 -13.24 -2.84
C SER A 113 9.96 -14.71 -2.86
N GLY A 114 8.97 -15.61 -2.95
CA GLY A 114 9.15 -17.06 -2.76
C GLY A 114 9.35 -17.46 -1.29
N GLU A 115 9.07 -16.55 -0.35
CA GLU A 115 9.23 -16.73 1.10
C GLU A 115 7.87 -16.69 1.80
N ASP A 116 7.77 -17.34 2.96
CA ASP A 116 6.61 -17.24 3.87
C ASP A 116 6.73 -15.94 4.67
N ILE A 117 6.07 -14.88 4.20
CA ILE A 117 6.16 -13.54 4.78
C ILE A 117 5.30 -13.45 6.04
N GLU A 118 4.14 -14.12 6.07
CA GLU A 118 3.27 -14.14 7.25
C GLU A 118 4.02 -14.67 8.50
N SER A 119 4.99 -15.58 8.32
CA SER A 119 5.85 -16.06 9.42
C SER A 119 6.70 -14.96 10.11
N TYR A 120 6.97 -13.84 9.43
CA TYR A 120 7.68 -12.70 10.02
C TYR A 120 6.76 -11.75 10.81
N LEU A 121 5.45 -11.95 10.71
CA LEU A 121 4.43 -11.11 11.34
C LEU A 121 3.82 -11.77 12.59
N SER A 122 4.26 -12.99 12.94
CA SER A 122 3.81 -13.78 14.10
C SER A 122 4.68 -13.59 15.34
#